data_AF-A0A4V2B3Q9-F1
#
_entry.id   AF-A0A4V2B3Q9-F1
#
_cell.length_a   1.000
_cell.length_b   1.000
_cell.length_c   1.000
_cell.angle_alpha   90.00
_cell.angle_beta   90.00
_cell.angle_gamma   90.00
#
_symmetry.space_group_name_H-M   'P 1'
#
loop_
_entity.id
_entity.type
_entity.pdbx_description
1 polymer ?
#
loop_
_entity_poly.entity_id
_entity_poly.type
_entity_poly.pdbx_seq_one_letter_code
_entity_poly.pdbx_strand_id
1 'polypeptide(L)'
;LRGDFSLNVTNHLSADYLLGKGLSTVTASYDLNAQQVTELLKSADASRVEVTIHQYMPAFHMEHCVFASLLSKGSSFRDCGKPCEKHRVQLTDEFGNRHHIKADPECRNTMYNAVAQSAAAHYAAWNELHLGSVRYEALYERGAELITRIVSYQNLLNGSRSAGQILADLKLTESYGLGEGPMAKSREYRSVKKQETPVS
;
A
#
# COMPACT_ATOMS: atom_id res chain seq x y z
N LEU A 1 4.80 -14.40 -16.47
CA LEU A 1 3.66 -14.19 -15.55
C LEU A 1 4.13 -13.28 -14.41
N ARG A 2 3.34 -12.30 -13.95
CA ARG A 2 3.74 -11.43 -12.82
C ARG A 2 2.99 -11.84 -11.55
N GLY A 3 3.68 -11.91 -10.42
CA GLY A 3 3.08 -12.16 -9.11
C GLY A 3 2.64 -10.87 -8.46
N ASP A 4 1.37 -10.79 -8.08
CA ASP A 4 0.77 -9.58 -7.48
C ASP A 4 1.03 -9.48 -5.98
N PHE A 5 0.80 -8.30 -5.38
CA PHE A 5 1.08 -8.02 -3.97
C PHE A 5 0.34 -9.00 -3.01
N SER A 6 -0.81 -9.53 -3.44
CA SER A 6 -1.63 -10.50 -2.72
C SER A 6 -0.96 -11.86 -2.50
N LEU A 7 0.19 -12.13 -3.14
CA LEU A 7 1.01 -13.31 -2.87
C LEU A 7 1.89 -13.18 -1.62
N ASN A 8 1.83 -12.04 -0.91
CA ASN A 8 2.48 -11.80 0.38
C ASN A 8 4.01 -11.99 0.36
N VAL A 9 4.67 -11.45 -0.65
CA VAL A 9 6.14 -11.45 -0.72
C VAL A 9 6.70 -10.49 0.33
N THR A 10 7.19 -11.06 1.43
CA THR A 10 7.65 -10.31 2.62
C THR A 10 9.14 -10.49 2.90
N ASN A 11 9.83 -11.39 2.20
CA ASN A 11 11.26 -11.63 2.34
C ASN A 11 11.83 -12.35 1.11
N HIS A 12 13.16 -12.44 1.02
CA HIS A 12 13.83 -13.07 -0.12
C HIS A 12 13.43 -14.54 -0.33
N LEU A 13 13.22 -15.33 0.73
CA LEU A 13 12.80 -16.73 0.61
C LEU A 13 11.45 -16.86 -0.11
N SER A 14 10.48 -16.00 0.24
CA SER A 14 9.17 -15.95 -0.43
C SER A 14 9.28 -15.49 -1.89
N ALA A 15 10.17 -14.54 -2.17
CA ALA A 15 10.43 -14.06 -3.53
C ALA A 15 11.03 -15.18 -4.39
N ASP A 16 12.12 -15.80 -3.93
CA ASP A 16 12.85 -16.85 -4.63
C ASP A 16 11.95 -18.08 -4.88
N TYR A 17 11.15 -18.46 -3.89
CA TYR A 17 10.19 -19.54 -4.04
C TYR A 17 9.22 -19.27 -5.20
N LEU A 18 8.59 -18.10 -5.23
CA LEU A 18 7.59 -17.75 -6.24
C LEU A 18 8.21 -17.51 -7.62
N LEU A 19 9.37 -16.87 -7.70
CA LEU A 19 10.13 -16.72 -8.94
C LEU A 19 10.56 -18.10 -9.49
N GLY A 20 10.93 -19.03 -8.61
CA GLY A 20 11.24 -20.43 -8.95
C GLY A 20 10.04 -21.24 -9.43
N LYS A 21 8.79 -20.80 -9.18
CA LYS A 21 7.57 -21.37 -9.76
C LYS A 21 7.24 -20.86 -11.16
N GLY A 22 8.13 -20.06 -11.77
CA GLY A 22 7.97 -19.55 -13.14
C GLY A 22 7.35 -18.15 -13.23
N LEU A 23 7.23 -17.43 -12.11
CA LEU A 23 6.89 -16.01 -12.16
C LEU A 23 8.09 -15.19 -12.66
N SER A 24 7.84 -14.27 -13.57
CA SER A 24 8.84 -13.36 -14.14
C SER A 24 9.24 -12.29 -13.13
N THR A 25 8.27 -11.74 -12.41
CA THR A 25 8.46 -10.73 -11.35
C THR A 25 7.51 -11.01 -10.20
N VAL A 26 7.79 -10.43 -9.03
CA VAL A 26 6.93 -10.43 -7.85
C VAL A 26 6.75 -9.01 -7.31
N THR A 27 5.55 -8.68 -6.84
CA THR A 27 5.29 -7.41 -6.15
C THR A 27 5.48 -7.58 -4.65
N ALA A 28 6.21 -6.65 -4.01
CA ALA A 28 6.39 -6.62 -2.57
C ALA A 28 5.04 -6.49 -1.84
N SER A 29 4.87 -7.20 -0.72
CA SER A 29 3.65 -7.11 0.10
C SER A 29 3.45 -5.70 0.66
N TYR A 30 2.19 -5.29 0.80
CA TYR A 30 1.81 -4.04 1.46
C TYR A 30 2.01 -4.08 2.98
N ASP A 31 2.29 -5.26 3.54
CA ASP A 31 2.65 -5.41 4.94
C ASP A 31 4.06 -4.87 5.23
N LEU A 32 4.93 -4.79 4.22
CA LEU A 32 6.31 -4.36 4.39
C LEU A 32 6.40 -2.84 4.56
N ASN A 33 7.14 -2.39 5.57
CA ASN A 33 7.60 -1.01 5.63
C ASN A 33 8.81 -0.76 4.72
N ALA A 34 9.23 0.50 4.62
CA ALA A 34 10.30 0.89 3.70
C ALA A 34 11.66 0.22 4.00
N GLN A 35 11.97 0.03 5.28
CA GLN A 35 13.19 -0.68 5.69
C GLN A 35 13.13 -2.15 5.25
N GLN A 36 12.01 -2.83 5.47
CA GLN A 36 11.85 -4.23 5.08
C GLN A 36 11.86 -4.43 3.57
N VAL A 37 11.29 -3.49 2.80
CA VAL A 37 11.45 -3.48 1.33
C VAL A 37 12.93 -3.31 0.96
N THR A 38 13.65 -2.41 1.62
CA THR A 38 15.09 -2.24 1.39
C THR A 38 15.86 -3.53 1.66
N GLU A 39 15.54 -4.25 2.74
CA GLU A 39 16.14 -5.55 3.08
C GLU A 39 15.78 -6.64 2.05
N LEU A 40 14.54 -6.67 1.56
CA LEU A 40 14.11 -7.56 0.48
C LEU A 40 14.92 -7.29 -0.79
N LEU A 41 15.03 -6.03 -1.22
CA LEU A 41 15.77 -5.65 -2.43
C LEU A 41 17.27 -5.94 -2.33
N LYS A 42 17.86 -5.88 -1.12
CA LYS A 42 19.26 -6.27 -0.90
C LYS A 42 19.51 -7.78 -0.96
N SER A 43 18.48 -8.59 -0.67
CA SER A 43 18.64 -10.03 -0.44
C SER A 43 18.02 -10.89 -1.56
N ALA A 44 17.15 -10.33 -2.38
CA ALA A 44 16.54 -10.97 -3.55
C ALA A 44 17.07 -10.36 -4.85
N ASP A 45 16.71 -10.96 -5.99
CA ASP A 45 16.92 -10.33 -7.31
C ASP A 45 15.99 -9.12 -7.47
N ALA A 46 16.46 -7.95 -7.03
CA ALA A 46 15.71 -6.69 -7.06
C ALA A 46 15.18 -6.32 -8.45
N SER A 47 15.87 -6.71 -9.52
CA SER A 47 15.45 -6.46 -10.90
C SER A 47 14.14 -7.17 -11.28
N ARG A 48 13.74 -8.16 -10.46
CA ARG A 48 12.50 -8.92 -10.59
C ARG A 48 11.46 -8.56 -9.52
N VAL A 49 11.72 -7.53 -8.72
CA VAL A 49 10.79 -7.02 -7.71
C VAL A 49 10.08 -5.78 -8.24
N GLU A 50 8.77 -5.74 -8.02
CA GLU A 50 7.91 -4.55 -8.22
C GLU A 50 7.54 -3.97 -6.85
N VAL A 51 7.59 -2.65 -6.71
CA VAL A 51 7.18 -1.94 -5.48
C VAL A 51 6.10 -0.91 -5.78
N THR A 52 5.03 -0.86 -4.98
CA THR A 52 3.94 0.10 -5.15
C THR A 52 4.33 1.47 -4.60
N ILE A 53 4.63 2.44 -5.45
CA ILE A 53 5.12 3.76 -5.02
C ILE A 53 3.99 4.72 -4.60
N HIS A 54 2.75 4.44 -5.01
CA HIS A 54 1.57 5.24 -4.70
C HIS A 54 0.36 4.32 -4.53
N GLN A 55 -0.37 4.47 -3.42
CA GLN A 55 -1.59 3.74 -3.18
C GLN A 55 -2.46 4.34 -2.09
N TYR A 56 -3.76 4.13 -2.17
CA TYR A 56 -4.64 4.25 -1.02
C TYR A 56 -4.67 2.92 -0.28
N MET A 57 -4.25 2.92 0.99
CA MET A 57 -4.27 1.69 1.79
C MET A 57 -5.70 1.30 2.16
N PRO A 58 -6.09 0.03 1.93
CA PRO A 58 -7.31 -0.52 2.52
C PRO A 58 -7.23 -0.43 4.05
N ALA A 59 -8.21 0.24 4.64
CA ALA A 59 -8.32 0.40 6.09
C ALA A 59 -9.23 -0.68 6.71
N PHE A 60 -10.35 -0.97 6.04
CA PHE A 60 -11.35 -1.90 6.56
C PHE A 60 -12.10 -2.61 5.44
N HIS A 61 -12.37 -3.91 5.62
CA HIS A 61 -13.22 -4.70 4.74
C HIS A 61 -14.54 -5.02 5.45
N MET A 62 -15.65 -4.87 4.73
CA MET A 62 -17.01 -5.03 5.23
C MET A 62 -17.77 -6.03 4.37
N GLU A 63 -18.41 -7.01 5.00
CA GLU A 63 -19.39 -7.88 4.34
C GLU A 63 -20.73 -7.17 4.09
N HIS A 64 -21.01 -6.10 4.84
CA HIS A 64 -22.22 -5.30 4.64
C HIS A 64 -22.02 -4.28 3.53
N CYS A 65 -22.89 -4.32 2.51
CA CYS A 65 -22.87 -3.39 1.39
C CYS A 65 -23.55 -2.06 1.76
N VAL A 66 -22.77 -1.05 2.12
CA VAL A 66 -23.29 0.28 2.46
C VAL A 66 -24.03 0.93 1.29
N PHE A 67 -23.65 0.61 0.06
CA PHE A 67 -24.34 1.11 -1.12
C PHE A 67 -25.76 0.54 -1.24
N ALA A 68 -25.93 -0.77 -1.09
CA ALA A 68 -27.24 -1.40 -1.16
C ALA A 68 -28.14 -0.91 -0.01
N SER A 69 -27.57 -0.84 1.20
CA SER A 69 -28.28 -0.47 2.42
C SER A 69 -28.74 0.99 2.47
N LEU A 70 -27.98 1.92 1.87
CA LEU A 70 -28.27 3.36 1.99
C LEU A 70 -28.79 3.98 0.69
N LEU A 71 -28.47 3.39 -0.47
CA LEU A 71 -28.76 3.96 -1.79
C LEU A 71 -29.68 3.07 -2.62
N SER A 72 -30.27 2.03 -2.03
CA SER A 72 -31.21 1.14 -2.73
C SER A 72 -32.36 0.70 -1.82
N LYS A 73 -33.39 0.11 -2.44
CA LYS A 73 -34.49 -0.58 -1.73
C LYS A 73 -34.25 -2.09 -1.57
N GLY A 74 -33.21 -2.63 -2.22
CA GLY A 74 -32.80 -4.03 -2.12
C GLY A 74 -31.73 -4.24 -1.05
N SER A 75 -31.51 -5.49 -0.65
CA SER A 75 -30.56 -5.86 0.41
C SER A 75 -29.40 -6.73 -0.08
N SER A 76 -29.38 -7.11 -1.36
CA SER A 76 -28.37 -8.00 -1.95
C SER A 76 -27.93 -7.53 -3.34
N PHE A 77 -26.87 -8.16 -3.87
CA PHE A 77 -26.42 -7.92 -5.24
C PHE A 77 -27.48 -8.24 -6.32
N ARG A 78 -28.50 -9.04 -5.97
CA ARG A 78 -29.54 -9.49 -6.90
C ARG A 78 -30.61 -8.44 -7.15
N ASP A 79 -30.87 -7.58 -6.16
CA ASP A 79 -32.03 -6.68 -6.11
C ASP A 79 -31.65 -5.23 -5.79
N CYS A 80 -30.40 -4.93 -5.46
CA CYS A 80 -29.97 -3.57 -5.14
C CYS A 80 -29.90 -2.63 -6.35
N GLY A 81 -29.91 -3.15 -7.59
CA GLY A 81 -29.77 -2.33 -8.80
C GLY A 81 -28.39 -1.69 -8.99
N LYS A 82 -27.38 -2.18 -8.25
CA LYS A 82 -25.96 -1.79 -8.33
C LYS A 82 -25.67 -0.29 -8.23
N PRO A 83 -26.12 0.40 -7.16
CA PRO A 83 -25.81 1.82 -6.96
C PRO A 83 -24.30 2.09 -6.86
N CYS A 84 -23.51 1.12 -6.43
CA CYS A 84 -22.04 1.21 -6.37
C CYS A 84 -21.36 1.49 -7.71
N GLU A 85 -21.99 1.16 -8.85
CA GLU A 85 -21.42 1.45 -10.18
C GLU A 85 -21.62 2.91 -10.61
N LYS A 86 -22.57 3.62 -9.99
CA LYS A 86 -22.99 4.98 -10.39
C LYS A 86 -22.62 6.05 -9.36
N HIS A 87 -22.49 5.65 -8.10
CA HIS A 87 -22.26 6.58 -6.99
C HIS A 87 -20.87 6.41 -6.41
N ARG A 88 -20.28 7.54 -6.00
CA ARG A 88 -19.06 7.57 -5.18
C ARG A 88 -19.48 7.88 -3.76
N VAL A 89 -19.17 6.96 -2.85
CA VAL A 89 -19.47 7.11 -1.42
C VAL A 89 -18.17 7.33 -0.67
N GLN A 90 -18.23 8.24 0.30
CA GLN A 90 -17.18 8.47 1.27
C GLN A 90 -17.78 8.44 2.67
N LEU A 91 -17.02 7.90 3.62
CA LEU A 91 -17.32 7.95 5.04
C LEU A 91 -16.45 9.03 5.69
N THR A 92 -17.09 9.92 6.44
CA THR A 92 -16.38 10.98 7.18
C THR A 92 -16.14 10.51 8.61
N ASP A 93 -14.89 10.57 9.08
CA ASP A 93 -14.56 10.26 10.47
C ASP A 93 -14.81 11.44 11.43
N GLU A 94 -14.58 11.23 12.73
CA GLU A 94 -14.73 12.27 13.77
C GLU A 94 -13.75 13.44 13.63
N PHE A 95 -12.66 13.27 12.87
CA PHE A 95 -11.65 14.28 12.58
C PHE A 95 -11.91 15.02 11.26
N GLY A 96 -12.99 14.66 10.54
CA GLY A 96 -13.38 15.25 9.26
C GLY A 96 -12.68 14.66 8.03
N ASN A 97 -11.89 13.60 8.17
CA ASN A 97 -11.25 12.91 7.04
C ASN A 97 -12.30 12.15 6.22
N ARG A 98 -12.15 12.15 4.90
CA ARG A 98 -13.11 11.53 3.97
C ARG A 98 -12.52 10.27 3.35
N HIS A 99 -12.97 9.12 3.83
CA HIS A 99 -12.52 7.80 3.43
C HIS A 99 -13.35 7.26 2.27
N HIS A 100 -12.70 6.82 1.20
CA HIS A 100 -13.40 6.26 0.05
C HIS A 100 -13.92 4.85 0.33
N ILE A 101 -15.17 4.58 -0.07
CA ILE A 101 -15.72 3.22 -0.08
C ILE A 101 -15.76 2.70 -1.52
N LYS A 102 -15.30 1.46 -1.72
CA LYS A 102 -15.40 0.75 -3.00
C LYS A 102 -16.03 -0.61 -2.78
N ALA A 103 -17.00 -0.96 -3.61
CA ALA A 103 -17.56 -2.30 -3.62
C ALA A 103 -16.73 -3.20 -4.56
N ASP A 104 -16.52 -4.45 -4.16
CA ASP A 104 -16.02 -5.50 -5.04
C ASP A 104 -17.19 -6.18 -5.81
N PRO A 105 -16.91 -7.09 -6.76
CA PRO A 105 -17.95 -7.79 -7.50
C PRO A 105 -18.89 -8.64 -6.65
N GLU A 106 -18.46 -9.05 -5.45
CA GLU A 106 -19.23 -9.84 -4.49
C GLU A 106 -20.00 -8.95 -3.49
N CYS A 107 -20.05 -7.64 -3.75
CA CYS A 107 -20.71 -6.63 -2.90
C CYS A 107 -20.09 -6.44 -1.51
N ARG A 108 -18.87 -6.95 -1.28
CA ARG A 108 -18.09 -6.58 -0.09
C ARG A 108 -17.55 -5.18 -0.30
N ASN A 109 -17.40 -4.42 0.77
CA ASN A 109 -16.99 -3.03 0.70
C ASN A 109 -15.64 -2.84 1.37
N THR A 110 -14.73 -2.18 0.67
CA THR A 110 -13.43 -1.76 1.20
C THR A 110 -13.48 -0.27 1.46
N MET A 111 -13.22 0.10 2.71
CA MET A 111 -12.90 1.48 3.09
C MET A 111 -11.41 1.70 2.92
N TYR A 112 -11.05 2.75 2.20
CA TYR A 112 -9.65 3.16 2.00
C TYR A 112 -9.31 4.34 2.90
N ASN A 113 -8.03 4.48 3.25
CA ASN A 113 -7.52 5.69 3.90
C ASN A 113 -7.88 6.95 3.10
N ALA A 114 -8.08 8.07 3.78
CA ALA A 114 -8.49 9.32 3.13
C ALA A 114 -7.37 9.92 2.26
N VAL A 115 -6.11 9.66 2.61
CA VAL A 115 -4.91 10.14 1.92
C VAL A 115 -4.13 8.94 1.38
N ALA A 116 -3.61 9.07 0.17
CA ALA A 116 -2.72 8.07 -0.42
C ALA A 116 -1.35 8.08 0.26
N GLN A 117 -0.79 6.88 0.43
CA GLN A 117 0.61 6.67 0.76
C GLN A 117 1.49 6.89 -0.46
N SER A 118 2.71 7.36 -0.21
CA SER A 118 3.73 7.56 -1.24
C SER A 118 5.08 7.10 -0.73
N ALA A 119 5.73 6.24 -1.52
CA ALA A 119 7.10 5.79 -1.27
C ALA A 119 8.15 6.63 -2.03
N ALA A 120 7.77 7.82 -2.50
CA ALA A 120 8.62 8.67 -3.35
C ALA A 120 10.00 8.94 -2.72
N ALA A 121 10.06 9.13 -1.39
CA ALA A 121 11.30 9.40 -0.67
C ALA A 121 12.31 8.24 -0.72
N HIS A 122 11.83 7.00 -0.84
CA HIS A 122 12.69 5.81 -0.84
C HIS A 122 13.10 5.36 -2.26
N TYR A 123 12.43 5.88 -3.29
CA TYR A 123 12.65 5.44 -4.67
C TYR A 123 14.12 5.55 -5.10
N ALA A 124 14.80 6.66 -4.78
CA ALA A 124 16.20 6.84 -5.17
C ALA A 124 17.10 5.72 -4.62
N ALA A 125 16.96 5.40 -3.34
CA ALA A 125 17.72 4.33 -2.69
C ALA A 125 17.36 2.93 -3.24
N TRP A 126 16.08 2.68 -3.55
CA TRP A 126 15.66 1.42 -4.15
C TRP A 126 16.12 1.27 -5.61
N ASN A 127 16.19 2.36 -6.35
CA ASN A 127 16.70 2.37 -7.72
C ASN A 127 18.21 2.09 -7.76
N GLU A 128 18.97 2.57 -6.78
CA GLU A 128 20.39 2.19 -6.60
C GLU A 128 20.57 0.69 -6.33
N LEU A 129 19.56 0.03 -5.76
CA LEU A 129 19.52 -1.43 -5.59
C LEU A 129 19.00 -2.17 -6.84
N HIS A 130 18.85 -1.48 -7.98
CA HIS A 130 18.34 -2.03 -9.23
C HIS A 130 16.90 -2.57 -9.14
N LEU A 131 16.03 -1.88 -8.40
CA LEU A 131 14.59 -2.17 -8.38
C LEU A 131 14.05 -2.30 -9.82
N GLY A 132 13.37 -3.42 -10.09
CA GLY A 132 12.92 -3.77 -11.43
C GLY A 132 11.78 -2.89 -11.96
N SER A 133 10.77 -2.63 -11.13
CA SER A 133 9.65 -1.78 -11.53
C SER A 133 8.95 -1.14 -10.34
N VAL A 134 8.23 -0.07 -10.63
CA VAL A 134 7.33 0.58 -9.68
C VAL A 134 5.90 0.51 -10.18
N ARG A 135 4.97 0.49 -9.23
CA ARG A 135 3.53 0.46 -9.49
C ARG A 135 2.86 1.70 -8.91
N TYR A 136 1.95 2.28 -9.69
CA TYR A 136 1.08 3.37 -9.26
C TYR A 136 -0.36 2.85 -9.20
N GLU A 137 -0.92 2.74 -8.01
CA GLU A 137 -2.31 2.29 -7.79
C GLU A 137 -3.22 3.49 -7.56
N ALA A 138 -3.94 3.90 -8.60
CA ALA A 138 -5.00 4.90 -8.50
C ALA A 138 -6.24 4.29 -7.84
N LEU A 139 -6.98 5.09 -7.08
CA LEU A 139 -8.29 4.66 -6.56
C LEU A 139 -9.43 5.25 -7.38
N TYR A 140 -9.45 6.57 -7.47
CA TYR A 140 -10.60 7.32 -7.97
C TYR A 140 -10.24 8.60 -8.72
N GLU A 141 -8.97 8.98 -8.71
CA GLU A 141 -8.40 10.07 -9.49
C GLU A 141 -8.66 9.85 -10.98
N ARG A 142 -9.01 10.92 -11.70
CA ARG A 142 -9.32 10.88 -13.14
C ARG A 142 -8.93 12.18 -13.83
N GLY A 143 -8.88 12.12 -15.16
CA GLY A 143 -8.65 13.30 -16.00
C GLY A 143 -7.35 14.03 -15.64
N ALA A 144 -7.43 15.35 -15.51
CA ALA A 144 -6.27 16.20 -15.22
C ALA A 144 -5.57 15.84 -13.90
N GLU A 145 -6.32 15.43 -12.87
CA GLU A 145 -5.73 15.03 -11.58
C GLU A 145 -4.83 13.79 -11.74
N LEU A 146 -5.37 12.73 -12.36
CA LEU A 146 -4.62 11.49 -12.59
C LEU A 146 -3.39 11.73 -13.46
N ILE A 147 -3.54 12.51 -14.54
CA ILE A 147 -2.44 12.85 -15.44
C ILE A 147 -1.35 13.60 -14.66
N THR A 148 -1.74 14.58 -13.85
CA THR A 148 -0.78 15.37 -13.04
C THR A 148 -0.02 14.47 -12.07
N ARG A 149 -0.70 13.55 -11.37
CA ARG A 149 -0.04 12.59 -10.46
C ARG A 149 0.93 11.68 -11.21
N ILE A 150 0.50 11.08 -12.32
CA ILE A 150 1.36 10.20 -13.13
C ILE A 150 2.60 10.94 -13.63
N VAL A 151 2.43 12.15 -14.19
CA VAL A 151 3.55 12.96 -14.70
C VAL A 151 4.50 13.33 -13.56
N SER A 152 3.99 13.68 -12.38
CA SER A 152 4.82 13.93 -11.21
C SER A 152 5.67 12.72 -10.84
N TYR A 153 5.09 11.52 -10.76
CA TYR A 153 5.87 10.31 -10.52
C TYR A 153 6.86 10.02 -11.65
N GLN A 154 6.49 10.19 -12.93
CA GLN A 154 7.44 10.03 -14.04
C GLN A 154 8.65 10.98 -13.91
N ASN A 155 8.43 12.21 -13.45
CA ASN A 155 9.49 13.17 -13.17
C ASN A 155 10.38 12.76 -11.97
N LEU A 156 9.86 11.98 -11.01
CA LEU A 156 10.70 11.34 -10.00
C LEU A 156 11.58 10.27 -10.64
N LEU A 157 10.96 9.38 -11.42
CA LEU A 157 11.61 8.18 -11.95
C LEU A 157 12.74 8.55 -12.93
N ASN A 158 12.59 9.66 -13.65
CA ASN A 158 13.60 10.18 -14.58
C ASN A 158 14.61 11.15 -13.93
N GLY A 159 14.49 11.44 -12.62
CA GLY A 159 15.39 12.33 -11.89
C GLY A 159 15.18 13.83 -12.14
N SER A 160 14.14 14.25 -12.85
CA SER A 160 13.85 15.68 -13.12
C SER A 160 13.30 16.42 -11.89
N ARG A 161 12.75 15.69 -10.92
CA ARG A 161 12.23 16.24 -9.66
C ARG A 161 12.60 15.36 -8.47
N SER A 162 12.81 15.98 -7.31
CA SER A 162 13.07 15.28 -6.06
C SER A 162 11.78 14.77 -5.41
N ALA A 163 11.93 13.78 -4.52
CA ALA A 163 10.81 13.26 -3.74
C ALA A 163 10.11 14.35 -2.92
N GLY A 164 10.88 15.24 -2.28
CA GLY A 164 10.33 16.34 -1.48
C GLY A 164 9.47 17.30 -2.30
N GLN A 165 9.86 17.59 -3.55
CA GLN A 165 9.06 18.42 -4.46
C GLN A 165 7.72 17.75 -4.79
N ILE A 166 7.74 16.44 -5.05
CA ILE A 166 6.51 15.72 -5.45
C ILE A 166 5.56 15.52 -4.26
N LEU A 167 6.10 15.21 -3.08
CA LEU A 167 5.30 15.08 -1.86
C LEU A 167 4.59 16.40 -1.51
N ALA A 168 5.30 17.53 -1.64
CA ALA A 168 4.74 18.87 -1.44
C ALA A 168 3.66 19.19 -2.49
N ASP A 169 3.94 18.97 -3.78
CA ASP A 169 3.03 19.29 -4.88
C ASP A 169 1.74 18.46 -4.83
N LEU A 170 1.84 17.19 -4.48
CA LEU A 170 0.70 16.27 -4.43
C LEU A 170 0.00 16.25 -3.07
N LYS A 171 0.49 17.01 -2.09
CA LYS A 171 0.01 17.03 -0.69
C LYS A 171 -0.13 15.61 -0.12
N LEU A 172 0.83 14.75 -0.44
CA LEU A 172 0.86 13.37 0.02
C LEU A 172 1.64 13.30 1.33
N THR A 173 1.15 12.47 2.25
CA THR A 173 1.93 12.12 3.45
C THR A 173 2.96 11.07 3.06
N GLU A 174 4.22 11.28 3.46
CA GLU A 174 5.23 10.23 3.39
C GLU A 174 4.82 9.14 4.38
N SER A 175 4.43 8.00 3.83
CA SER A 175 4.20 6.78 4.60
C SER A 175 4.20 5.60 3.67
N TYR A 176 4.78 4.47 4.09
CA TYR A 176 4.86 3.27 3.27
C TYR A 176 4.61 1.97 4.04
N GLY A 177 3.61 1.23 3.59
CA GLY A 177 3.21 -0.06 4.15
C GLY A 177 2.34 0.06 5.40
N LEU A 178 2.04 -1.08 6.03
CA LEU A 178 1.28 -1.15 7.28
C LEU A 178 2.15 -0.94 8.54
N GLY A 179 3.48 -0.97 8.40
CA GLY A 179 4.42 -1.05 9.53
C GLY A 179 4.75 0.27 10.24
N GLU A 180 4.30 1.43 9.76
CA GLU A 180 4.67 2.74 10.33
C GLU A 180 3.82 3.18 11.54
N GLY A 181 3.01 2.27 12.08
CA GLY A 181 2.29 2.45 13.34
C GLY A 181 3.10 2.04 14.58
N PRO A 182 2.44 1.77 15.73
CA PRO A 182 3.09 1.35 16.99
C PRO A 182 4.07 0.17 16.88
N MET A 183 3.97 -0.63 15.80
CA MET A 183 4.86 -1.74 15.47
C MET A 183 6.21 -1.33 14.84
N ALA A 184 6.40 -0.06 14.45
CA ALA A 184 7.68 0.46 13.94
C ALA A 184 8.80 0.47 15.00
N LYS A 185 8.47 0.25 16.29
CA LYS A 185 9.47 0.18 17.35
C LYS A 185 10.16 -1.18 17.30
N SER A 186 11.38 -1.21 16.78
CA SER A 186 12.34 -2.30 17.03
C SER A 186 12.67 -2.33 18.53
N ARG A 187 11.88 -3.07 19.32
CA ARG A 187 12.29 -3.41 20.68
C ARG A 187 13.29 -4.56 20.57
N GLU A 188 14.58 -4.23 20.59
CA GLU A 188 15.60 -5.21 20.94
C GLU A 188 15.25 -5.82 22.30
N TYR A 189 14.96 -7.11 22.30
CA TYR A 189 14.71 -7.87 23.52
C TYR A 189 16.03 -7.97 24.31
N ARG A 190 16.19 -7.16 25.36
CA ARG A 190 17.26 -7.34 26.34
C ARG A 190 16.77 -8.26 27.45
N SER A 191 17.31 -9.48 27.48
CA SER A 191 17.13 -10.40 28.61
C SER A 191 17.77 -9.81 29.86
N VAL A 192 16.96 -9.46 30.87
CA VAL A 192 17.48 -9.09 32.19
C VAL A 192 17.78 -10.39 32.94
N LYS A 193 19.04 -10.83 32.94
CA LYS A 193 19.48 -11.91 33.85
C LYS A 193 19.31 -11.40 35.29
N LYS A 194 18.54 -12.12 36.09
CA LYS A 194 18.42 -11.95 37.55
C LYS A 194 19.82 -11.98 38.16
N GLN A 195 20.23 -10.89 38.81
CA GLN A 195 21.38 -10.90 39.71
C GLN A 195 20.97 -11.68 40.96
N GLU A 196 21.62 -12.81 41.18
CA GLU A 196 21.55 -13.56 42.44
C GLU A 196 22.13 -12.68 43.55
N THR A 197 21.33 -12.43 44.59
CA THR A 197 21.75 -11.71 45.78
C THR A 197 22.61 -12.64 46.64
N PRO A 198 23.82 -12.26 47.05
CA PRO A 198 24.60 -13.07 47.98
C PRO A 198 23.94 -13.02 49.36
N VAL A 199 23.65 -14.21 49.92
CA VAL A 199 23.26 -14.35 51.31
C VAL A 199 24.52 -14.27 52.16
N SER A 200 24.57 -13.30 53.06
CA SER A 200 25.48 -13.27 54.23
C SER A 200 24.65 -13.07 55.48
#